data_AF-A0A3M1ZCJ7-F1
#
_entry.id   AF-A0A3M1ZCJ7-F1
#
_cell.length_a   1.000
_cell.length_b   1.000
_cell.length_c   1.000
_cell.angle_alpha   90.00
_cell.angle_beta   90.00
_cell.angle_gamma   90.00
#
_symmetry.space_group_name_H-M   'P 1'
#
loop_
_entity.id
_entity.type
_entity.pdbx_description
1 polymer ?
#
loop_
_entity_poly.entity_id
_entity_poly.type
_entity_poly.pdbx_seq_one_letter_code
_entity_poly.pdbx_strand_id
1 'polypeptide(L)'
;MRKEIVGLAAAVLLAGCQQGVSEQPPPSKGAFAALVEEVLAPHCARPGCHTGDRPAGGLHLGDDRAYDDLVNAPAHRRPDRKRVVPGDPAASYLLDRITEGGDRPLMPLGADPLSDVEVRRIEDWIRKGASR
;
A
#
# COMPACT_ATOMS: atom_id res chain seq x y z
N MET A 1 9.26 -79.35 18.82
CA MET A 1 10.39 -79.11 19.74
C MET A 1 10.54 -77.60 19.90
N ARG A 2 10.60 -77.13 21.15
CA ARG A 2 10.73 -75.73 21.56
C ARG A 2 12.06 -75.14 21.09
N LYS A 3 12.08 -73.85 20.72
CA LYS A 3 13.04 -72.85 21.23
C LYS A 3 12.68 -71.42 20.76
N GLU A 4 12.36 -70.61 21.76
CA GLU A 4 12.22 -69.15 21.81
C GLU A 4 13.44 -68.41 21.24
N ILE A 5 13.27 -67.23 20.61
CA ILE A 5 14.17 -66.07 20.78
C ILE A 5 13.36 -64.77 20.73
N VAL A 6 13.39 -64.07 21.86
CA VAL A 6 13.00 -62.68 22.11
C VAL A 6 13.91 -61.72 21.33
N GLY A 7 13.34 -60.71 20.68
CA GLY A 7 14.10 -59.65 20.00
C GLY A 7 13.32 -58.35 19.92
N LEU A 8 13.39 -57.56 20.99
CA LEU A 8 12.88 -56.21 21.12
C LEU A 8 13.60 -55.28 20.13
N ALA A 9 12.86 -54.66 19.20
CA ALA A 9 13.35 -53.56 18.38
C ALA A 9 12.36 -52.40 18.48
N ALA A 10 12.56 -51.53 19.47
CA ALA A 10 11.86 -50.26 19.57
C ALA A 10 12.48 -49.29 18.55
N ALA A 11 11.80 -49.09 17.42
CA ALA A 11 12.13 -48.05 16.47
C ALA A 11 11.66 -46.70 17.03
N VAL A 12 12.56 -45.93 17.62
CA VAL A 12 12.31 -44.53 17.98
C VAL A 12 12.35 -43.70 16.70
N LEU A 13 11.18 -43.45 16.12
CA LEU A 13 10.99 -42.49 15.04
C LEU A 13 11.04 -41.08 15.64
N LEU A 14 12.21 -40.42 15.55
CA LEU A 14 12.33 -38.99 15.79
C LEU A 14 11.59 -38.25 14.66
N ALA A 15 10.28 -38.06 14.83
CA ALA A 15 9.50 -37.13 14.04
C ALA A 15 9.92 -35.70 14.42
N GLY A 16 10.97 -35.21 13.77
CA GLY A 16 11.36 -33.81 13.84
C GLY A 16 10.31 -32.96 13.14
N CYS A 17 9.46 -32.29 13.91
CA CYS A 17 8.64 -31.20 13.40
C CYS A 17 9.58 -30.07 12.97
N GLN A 18 9.83 -29.93 11.67
CA GLN A 18 10.42 -28.72 11.12
C GLN A 18 9.43 -27.59 11.37
N GLN A 19 9.71 -26.76 12.37
CA GLN A 19 9.08 -25.48 12.51
C GLN A 19 9.57 -24.64 11.34
N GLY A 20 8.73 -24.50 10.31
CA GLY A 20 8.91 -23.45 9.33
C GLY A 20 8.95 -22.14 10.10
N VAL A 21 10.13 -21.53 10.16
CA VAL A 21 10.27 -20.15 10.58
C VAL A 21 9.41 -19.35 9.61
N SER A 22 8.22 -18.98 10.09
CA SER A 22 7.45 -17.92 9.46
C SER A 22 8.29 -16.69 9.67
N GLU A 23 9.04 -16.29 8.64
CA GLU A 23 9.74 -15.02 8.59
C GLU A 23 8.65 -13.94 8.72
N GLN A 24 8.34 -13.55 9.96
CA GLN A 24 7.42 -12.47 10.21
C GLN A 24 8.10 -11.22 9.65
N PRO A 25 7.48 -10.53 8.67
CA PRO A 25 8.02 -9.27 8.19
C PRO A 25 8.26 -8.34 9.40
N PRO A 26 9.29 -7.48 9.37
CA PRO A 26 9.49 -6.47 10.41
C PRO A 26 8.18 -5.73 10.64
N PRO A 27 7.90 -5.24 11.86
CA PRO A 27 6.62 -4.63 12.22
C PRO A 27 6.16 -3.71 11.09
N SER A 28 5.11 -4.15 10.39
CA SER A 28 4.66 -3.48 9.19
C SER A 28 4.30 -2.06 9.59
N LYS A 29 4.97 -1.09 8.97
CA LYS A 29 4.56 0.32 9.04
C LYS A 29 3.04 0.40 8.83
N GLY A 30 2.37 1.36 9.46
CA GLY A 30 0.95 1.60 9.24
C GLY A 30 0.64 1.63 7.74
N ALA A 31 -0.55 1.19 7.34
CA ALA A 31 -0.87 1.01 5.93
C ALA A 31 -0.63 2.30 5.11
N PHE A 32 -0.87 3.46 5.72
CA PHE A 32 -0.58 4.73 5.07
C PHE A 32 0.91 5.05 5.01
N ALA A 33 1.66 4.80 6.08
CA ALA A 33 3.11 5.03 6.07
C ALA A 33 3.82 4.18 5.00
N ALA A 34 3.42 2.92 4.83
CA ALA A 34 3.91 2.08 3.74
C ALA A 34 3.51 2.64 2.36
N LEU A 35 2.28 3.12 2.21
CA LEU A 35 1.83 3.73 0.95
C LEU A 35 2.61 5.01 0.60
N VAL A 36 2.94 5.83 1.59
CA VAL A 36 3.77 7.02 1.39
C VAL A 36 5.14 6.63 0.88
N GLU A 37 5.81 5.70 1.56
CA GLU A 37 7.19 5.34 1.22
C GLU A 37 7.31 4.59 -0.11
N GLU A 38 6.36 3.70 -0.39
CA GLU A 38 6.43 2.82 -1.55
C GLU A 38 5.82 3.45 -2.81
N VAL A 39 4.91 4.43 -2.67
CA VAL A 39 4.16 4.98 -3.81
C VAL A 39 4.16 6.51 -3.83
N LEU A 40 3.65 7.19 -2.79
CA LEU A 40 3.41 8.64 -2.88
C LEU A 40 4.71 9.46 -2.92
N ALA A 41 5.67 9.15 -2.06
CA ALA A 41 6.96 9.84 -2.03
C ALA A 41 7.78 9.65 -3.32
N PRO A 42 8.01 8.42 -3.83
CA PRO A 42 8.83 8.23 -5.02
C PRO A 42 8.20 8.78 -6.31
N HIS A 43 6.86 8.74 -6.45
CA HIS A 43 6.20 9.10 -7.70
C HIS A 43 5.58 10.51 -7.69
N CYS A 44 5.13 11.02 -6.54
CA CYS A 44 4.36 12.27 -6.47
C CYS A 44 5.14 13.42 -5.82
N ALA A 45 5.97 13.14 -4.80
CA ALA A 45 6.65 14.14 -3.99
C ALA A 45 7.96 14.66 -4.60
N ARG A 46 7.98 14.91 -5.91
CA ARG A 46 9.15 15.48 -6.62
C ARG A 46 9.20 17.00 -6.47
N PRO A 47 10.39 17.64 -6.41
CA PRO A 47 10.51 19.09 -6.38
C PRO A 47 9.69 19.77 -7.50
N GLY A 48 8.86 20.76 -7.13
CA GLY A 48 7.95 21.44 -8.06
C GLY A 48 6.67 20.68 -8.40
N CYS A 49 6.50 19.45 -7.90
CA CYS A 49 5.25 18.68 -7.97
C CYS A 49 4.55 18.75 -6.60
N HIS A 50 4.51 17.68 -5.82
CA HIS A 50 3.74 17.65 -4.56
C HIS A 50 4.64 17.63 -3.31
N THR A 51 5.64 18.50 -3.28
CA THR A 51 6.54 18.70 -2.14
C THR A 51 7.08 20.13 -2.08
N GLY A 52 7.79 20.46 -1.00
CA GLY A 52 8.44 21.75 -0.78
C GLY A 52 7.49 22.86 -0.32
N ASP A 53 7.93 24.12 -0.47
CA ASP A 53 7.21 25.29 0.08
C ASP A 53 5.98 25.69 -0.75
N ARG A 54 5.96 25.35 -2.04
CA ARG A 54 4.87 25.70 -2.97
C ARG A 54 4.46 24.48 -3.80
N PRO A 55 3.94 23.42 -3.17
CA PRO A 55 3.54 22.24 -3.91
C PRO A 55 2.34 22.52 -4.80
N ALA A 56 2.29 21.85 -5.94
CA ALA A 56 1.17 21.84 -6.86
C ALA A 56 -0.12 21.45 -6.13
N GLY A 57 -1.14 22.29 -6.26
CA GLY A 57 -2.44 22.09 -5.60
C GLY A 57 -2.39 22.18 -4.07
N GLY A 58 -1.29 22.66 -3.48
CA GLY A 58 -1.12 22.73 -2.03
C GLY A 58 -0.96 21.38 -1.35
N LEU A 59 -0.52 20.33 -2.06
CA LEU A 59 -0.44 18.96 -1.55
C LEU A 59 0.99 18.55 -1.20
N HIS A 60 1.21 18.12 0.03
CA HIS A 60 2.45 17.49 0.49
C HIS A 60 2.29 15.98 0.50
N LEU A 61 2.81 15.29 -0.53
CA LEU A 61 2.61 13.84 -0.70
C LEU A 61 3.82 12.98 -0.30
N GLY A 62 4.86 13.59 0.28
CA GLY A 62 6.14 12.93 0.59
C GLY A 62 6.28 12.42 2.02
N ASP A 63 5.32 12.73 2.89
CA ASP A 63 5.37 12.39 4.30
C ASP A 63 3.96 12.24 4.88
N ASP A 64 3.87 12.10 6.19
CA ASP A 64 2.64 11.84 6.94
C ASP A 64 1.57 12.95 6.81
N ARG A 65 1.96 14.18 6.41
CA ARG A 65 1.01 15.28 6.12
C ARG A 65 0.10 14.96 4.93
N ALA A 66 0.56 14.06 4.05
CA ALA A 66 -0.22 13.58 2.93
C ALA A 66 -1.58 13.03 3.35
N TYR A 67 -1.71 12.52 4.59
CA TYR A 67 -2.98 11.97 5.07
C TYR A 67 -4.06 13.05 5.10
N ASP A 68 -3.77 14.17 5.75
CA ASP A 68 -4.70 15.29 5.92
C ASP A 68 -4.98 15.98 4.58
N ASP A 69 -3.98 16.00 3.70
CA ASP A 69 -4.12 16.49 2.34
C ASP A 69 -4.92 15.57 1.42
N LEU A 70 -5.13 14.29 1.75
CA LEU A 70 -5.84 13.35 0.89
C LEU A 70 -7.20 12.97 1.45
N VAL A 71 -7.24 12.52 2.69
CA VAL A 71 -8.39 11.84 3.27
C VAL A 71 -9.46 12.84 3.65
N ASN A 72 -10.66 12.68 3.07
CA ASN A 72 -11.80 13.58 3.24
C ASN A 72 -11.59 15.04 2.81
N ALA A 73 -10.41 15.40 2.30
CA ALA A 73 -10.12 16.75 1.81
C ALA A 73 -10.73 17.00 0.42
N PRO A 74 -11.26 18.22 0.16
CA PRO A 74 -11.82 18.57 -1.15
C PRO A 74 -10.73 18.65 -2.22
N ALA A 75 -11.01 18.16 -3.42
CA ALA A 75 -10.09 18.27 -4.55
C ALA A 75 -10.01 19.72 -5.04
N HIS A 76 -8.80 20.29 -5.15
CA HIS A 76 -8.60 21.70 -5.48
C HIS A 76 -9.32 22.15 -6.77
N ARG A 77 -9.31 21.32 -7.82
CA ARG A 77 -9.93 21.64 -9.12
C ARG A 77 -11.34 21.07 -9.29
N ARG A 78 -11.83 20.29 -8.33
CA ARG A 78 -13.15 19.65 -8.29
C ARG A 78 -13.65 19.65 -6.85
N PRO A 79 -13.95 20.84 -6.28
CA PRO A 79 -14.29 20.96 -4.87
C PRO A 79 -15.59 20.23 -4.48
N ASP A 80 -16.38 19.84 -5.48
CA ASP A 80 -17.53 18.94 -5.37
C ASP A 80 -17.16 17.49 -5.00
N ARG A 81 -15.88 17.12 -5.11
CA ARG A 81 -15.35 15.78 -4.83
C ARG A 81 -14.27 15.80 -3.76
N LYS A 82 -14.16 14.69 -3.03
CA LYS A 82 -13.06 14.42 -2.11
C LYS A 82 -11.90 13.76 -2.85
N ARG A 83 -10.66 14.08 -2.45
CA ARG A 83 -9.45 13.45 -2.99
C ARG A 83 -9.44 11.96 -2.67
N VAL A 84 -9.68 11.61 -1.41
CA VAL A 84 -9.91 10.23 -0.95
C VAL A 84 -11.19 10.17 -0.12
N VAL A 85 -12.06 9.22 -0.47
CA VAL A 85 -13.23 8.83 0.31
C VAL A 85 -12.93 7.47 0.95
N PRO A 86 -12.73 7.40 2.28
CA PRO A 86 -12.53 6.13 2.97
C PRO A 86 -13.62 5.11 2.63
N GLY A 87 -13.21 3.92 2.19
CA GLY A 87 -14.10 2.82 1.85
C GLY A 87 -14.70 2.88 0.44
N ASP A 88 -14.51 3.97 -0.30
CA ASP A 88 -15.10 4.15 -1.63
C ASP A 88 -14.07 4.61 -2.67
N PRO A 89 -13.40 3.65 -3.34
CA PRO A 89 -12.49 3.93 -4.44
C PRO A 89 -13.16 4.69 -5.59
N ALA A 90 -14.39 4.32 -5.97
CA ALA A 90 -15.09 4.95 -7.10
C ALA A 90 -15.41 6.42 -6.84
N ALA A 91 -15.72 6.78 -5.59
CA ALA A 91 -15.94 8.17 -5.19
C ALA A 91 -14.64 8.96 -4.97
N SER A 92 -13.46 8.33 -5.00
CA SER A 92 -12.17 8.97 -4.69
C SER A 92 -11.50 9.59 -5.91
N TYR A 93 -11.41 10.92 -5.95
CA TYR A 93 -10.86 11.66 -7.09
C TYR A 93 -9.36 11.36 -7.35
N LEU A 94 -8.63 10.89 -6.35
CA LEU A 94 -7.23 10.47 -6.52
C LEU A 94 -7.10 9.40 -7.62
N LEU A 95 -8.01 8.42 -7.68
CA LEU A 95 -7.94 7.34 -8.66
C LEU A 95 -8.12 7.87 -10.07
N ASP A 96 -9.10 8.75 -10.33
CA ASP A 96 -9.23 9.43 -11.61
C ASP A 96 -7.91 10.08 -12.05
N ARG A 97 -7.17 10.71 -11.13
CA ARG A 97 -5.94 11.41 -11.48
C ARG A 97 -4.80 10.49 -11.91
N ILE A 98 -4.83 9.21 -11.55
CA ILE A 98 -3.78 8.24 -11.84
C ILE A 98 -4.20 7.15 -12.84
N THR A 99 -5.51 6.96 -13.08
CA THR A 99 -6.02 5.97 -14.05
C THR A 99 -6.80 6.57 -15.22
N GLU A 100 -7.43 7.74 -15.05
CA GLU A 100 -8.33 8.31 -16.06
C GLU A 100 -7.89 9.71 -16.54
N GLY A 101 -7.46 9.79 -17.79
CA GLY A 101 -6.89 11.01 -18.37
C GLY A 101 -7.90 12.12 -18.74
N GLY A 102 -9.16 12.04 -18.29
CA GLY A 102 -10.31 12.88 -18.67
C GLY A 102 -10.03 14.08 -19.59
N ASP A 103 -10.22 15.29 -19.08
CA ASP A 103 -9.85 16.56 -19.71
C ASP A 103 -8.46 17.05 -19.25
N ARG A 104 -7.71 16.21 -18.51
CA ARG A 104 -6.50 16.60 -17.81
C ARG A 104 -5.43 15.52 -17.90
N PRO A 105 -4.15 15.88 -18.09
CA PRO A 105 -3.05 14.92 -18.06
C PRO A 105 -3.08 14.06 -16.80
N LEU A 106 -2.70 12.79 -16.92
CA LEU A 106 -2.54 11.88 -15.78
C LEU A 106 -1.40 12.34 -14.87
N MET A 107 -1.48 11.94 -13.61
CA MET A 107 -0.38 11.99 -12.66
C MET A 107 0.29 10.61 -12.56
N PRO A 108 1.62 10.55 -12.39
CA PRO A 108 2.55 11.69 -12.27
C PRO A 108 2.84 12.38 -13.62
N LEU A 109 2.74 13.72 -13.66
CA LEU A 109 2.95 14.49 -14.89
C LEU A 109 4.43 14.43 -15.32
N GLY A 110 4.68 14.13 -16.60
CA GLY A 110 6.04 14.08 -17.16
C GLY A 110 6.92 12.98 -16.54
N ALA A 111 6.29 11.90 -16.07
CA ALA A 111 6.94 10.66 -15.65
C ALA A 111 6.12 9.47 -16.17
N ASP A 112 6.67 8.27 -16.06
CA ASP A 112 5.92 7.06 -16.36
C ASP A 112 4.69 6.96 -15.45
N PRO A 113 3.55 6.49 -15.97
CA PRO A 113 2.38 6.18 -15.15
C PRO A 113 2.74 5.20 -14.03
N LEU A 114 1.95 5.24 -12.94
CA LEU A 114 2.03 4.18 -11.93
C LEU A 114 1.73 2.83 -12.58
N SER A 115 2.45 1.80 -12.15
CA SER A 115 2.14 0.42 -12.49
C SER A 115 0.78 0.02 -11.91
N ASP A 116 0.15 -0.99 -12.53
CA ASP A 116 -1.10 -1.54 -12.01
C ASP A 116 -0.99 -2.01 -10.55
N VAL A 117 0.20 -2.44 -10.11
CA VAL A 117 0.44 -2.86 -8.72
C VAL A 117 0.40 -1.67 -7.78
N GLU A 118 1.02 -0.55 -8.14
CA GLU A 118 1.01 0.69 -7.35
C GLU A 118 -0.39 1.31 -7.30
N VAL A 119 -1.10 1.33 -8.42
CA VAL A 119 -2.51 1.76 -8.46
C VAL A 119 -3.36 0.89 -7.52
N ARG A 120 -3.22 -0.44 -7.60
CA ARG A 120 -3.95 -1.37 -6.71
C ARG A 120 -3.63 -1.15 -5.23
N ARG A 121 -2.39 -0.78 -4.87
CA ARG A 121 -2.04 -0.46 -3.48
C ARG A 121 -2.80 0.75 -2.96
N ILE A 122 -2.93 1.81 -3.76
CA ILE A 122 -3.73 2.99 -3.42
C ILE A 122 -5.20 2.59 -3.31
N GLU A 123 -5.72 1.88 -4.30
CA GLU A 123 -7.12 1.44 -4.35
C GLU A 123 -7.51 0.57 -3.15
N ASP A 124 -6.66 -0.39 -2.77
CA ASP A 124 -6.89 -1.27 -1.63
C ASP A 124 -6.81 -0.53 -0.29
N TRP A 125 -5.88 0.42 -0.16
CA TRP A 125 -5.81 1.27 1.03
C TRP A 125 -7.11 2.08 1.18
N ILE A 126 -7.61 2.69 0.10
CA ILE A 126 -8.89 3.41 0.10
C ILE A 126 -10.03 2.47 0.47
N ARG A 127 -10.13 1.32 -0.20
CA ARG A 127 -11.18 0.30 0.01
C ARG A 127 -11.22 -0.20 1.46
N LYS A 128 -10.07 -0.33 2.11
CA LYS A 128 -9.94 -0.73 3.52
C LYS A 128 -10.22 0.40 4.53
N GLY A 129 -10.74 1.52 4.07
CA GLY A 129 -11.13 2.65 4.93
C GLY A 129 -10.04 3.71 5.09
N ALA A 130 -9.04 3.74 4.20
CA ALA A 130 -7.96 4.73 4.21
C ALA A 130 -7.32 4.88 5.59
N SER A 131 -7.02 3.75 6.25
CA SER A 131 -6.45 3.75 7.59
C SER A 131 -5.05 4.35 7.59
N ARG A 132 -4.73 5.10 8.65
CA ARG A 132 -3.39 5.61 8.91
C ARG A 132 -2.42 4.46 9.23
#